data_AF-A0A957Q6H5-F1
#
_entry.id   AF-A0A957Q6H5-F1
#
_cell.length_a   1.000
_cell.length_b   1.000
_cell.length_c   1.000
_cell.angle_alpha   90.00
_cell.angle_beta   90.00
_cell.angle_gamma   90.00
#
_symmetry.space_group_name_H-M   'P 1'
#
loop_
_entity.id
_entity.type
_entity.pdbx_description
1 polymer ?
#
loop_
_entity_poly.entity_id
_entity_poly.type
_entity_poly.pdbx_seq_one_letter_code
_entity_poly.pdbx_strand_id
1 'polypeptide(L)'
;WSVTVGLLISIVLLVGMTLSPTVRAAVLQPVAGTYLERTIDSRLAAWQEALPLIQDYPLTGSGLGSTAMVLASYVYLLHVPYLYHAHSLYLQVAVEQGLPGLIGWVGMSLSALGLGVLWLHEGTQQGRLCAAGALAAQIALLIYGATDAELYVGIFVPFLFLPAALLFACAPHGILPTTEEAPGSLVGGTESAGQQRVATHGRRRQQSMGALLPLLGLLVLLMGPGGESRWLANQSAIGQTRQELARYEWPLWPLQDALRRSDEIDTEHWVAQYEAILQRDPTNVTALRRLGQIALSQGDYAHDDRLLSAAYRLAPQQRATRQLLGEVKALLGNPTEAAALWQNLDLSQGQPDLRLWWYEHADGAAAAQPFADFLKHRQSLH
;
A
#
# COMPACT_ATOMS: atom_id res chain seq x y z
N TRP A 1 3.34 41.16 5.01
CA TRP A 1 4.43 41.11 5.99
C TRP A 1 4.68 39.69 6.51
N SER A 2 3.67 38.90 6.89
CA SER A 2 3.86 37.50 7.35
C SER A 2 4.39 36.54 6.28
N VAL A 3 3.89 36.61 5.04
CA VAL A 3 4.31 35.73 3.94
C VAL A 3 5.73 36.05 3.45
N THR A 4 6.07 37.33 3.35
CA THR A 4 7.39 37.80 2.92
C THR A 4 8.48 37.45 3.92
N VAL A 5 8.19 37.53 5.23
CA VAL A 5 9.12 37.13 6.29
C VAL A 5 9.29 35.61 6.32
N GLY A 6 8.20 34.83 6.15
CA GLY A 6 8.28 33.37 6.03
C GLY A 6 9.11 32.91 4.83
N LEU A 7 8.97 33.58 3.68
CA LEU A 7 9.75 33.29 2.48
C LEU A 7 11.24 33.64 2.68
N LEU A 8 11.54 34.77 3.32
CA LEU A 8 12.90 35.19 3.64
C LEU A 8 13.58 34.22 4.61
N ILE A 9 12.87 33.77 5.65
CA ILE A 9 13.39 32.77 6.59
C ILE A 9 13.66 31.45 5.86
N SER A 10 12.74 31.01 4.99
CA SER A 10 12.90 29.77 4.22
C SER A 10 14.08 29.85 3.24
N ILE A 11 14.26 30.99 2.58
CA ILE A 11 15.40 31.24 1.67
C ILE A 11 16.70 31.32 2.47
N VAL A 12 16.73 32.00 3.62
CA VAL A 12 17.93 32.10 4.48
C VAL A 12 18.32 30.73 5.03
N LEU A 13 17.36 29.89 5.42
CA LEU A 13 17.60 28.52 5.85
C LEU A 13 18.13 27.66 4.69
N LEU A 14 17.51 27.74 3.51
CA LEU A 14 17.94 27.01 2.31
C LEU A 14 19.35 27.44 1.84
N VAL A 15 19.64 28.74 1.90
CA VAL A 15 20.93 29.35 1.54
C VAL A 15 22.00 29.02 2.59
N GLY A 16 21.65 29.05 3.88
CA GLY A 16 22.52 28.65 4.98
C GLY A 16 22.89 27.16 4.93
N MET A 17 21.95 26.29 4.53
CA MET A 17 22.21 24.86 4.32
C MET A 17 23.05 24.56 3.08
N THR A 18 22.98 25.41 2.04
CA THR A 18 23.72 25.19 0.78
C THR A 18 25.14 25.78 0.80
N LEU A 19 25.40 26.86 1.55
CA LEU A 19 26.66 27.61 1.48
C LEU A 19 27.72 27.26 2.54
N SER A 20 27.40 26.55 3.62
CA SER A 20 28.38 26.22 4.67
C SER A 20 28.74 24.71 4.70
N PRO A 21 29.92 24.32 4.20
CA PRO A 21 30.39 22.94 4.25
C PRO A 21 30.51 22.39 5.68
N THR A 22 30.84 23.25 6.64
CA THR A 22 30.97 22.90 8.07
C THR A 22 29.63 22.68 8.75
N VAL A 23 28.62 23.51 8.46
CA VAL A 23 27.25 23.28 8.97
C VAL A 23 26.65 22.03 8.34
N ARG A 24 26.88 21.83 7.03
CA ARG A 24 26.45 20.62 6.32
C ARG A 24 27.12 19.37 6.87
N ALA A 25 28.42 19.40 7.16
CA ALA A 25 29.12 18.28 7.78
C ALA A 25 28.67 18.02 9.23
N ALA A 26 28.51 19.07 10.04
CA ALA A 26 28.13 18.94 11.45
C ALA A 26 26.67 18.48 11.66
N VAL A 27 25.76 18.86 10.76
CA VAL A 27 24.32 18.50 10.83
C VAL A 27 24.03 17.22 10.04
N LEU A 28 24.59 17.06 8.83
CA LEU A 28 24.29 15.89 8.01
C LEU A 28 25.17 14.70 8.34
N GLN A 29 26.44 14.78 8.75
CA GLN A 29 27.24 13.54 8.90
C GLN A 29 26.80 12.64 10.07
N PRO A 30 26.47 13.16 11.28
CA PRO A 30 26.02 12.31 12.38
C PRO A 30 24.57 11.81 12.21
N VAL A 31 23.73 12.57 11.49
CA VAL A 31 22.31 12.26 11.28
C VAL A 31 22.09 11.47 9.98
N ALA A 32 22.89 11.68 8.94
CA ALA A 32 22.67 11.08 7.63
C ALA A 32 23.24 9.67 7.46
N GLY A 33 24.18 9.24 8.31
CA GLY A 33 24.65 7.84 8.27
C GLY A 33 23.64 6.93 8.97
N THR A 34 23.61 6.99 10.29
CA THR A 34 22.89 6.01 11.11
C THR A 34 21.37 6.19 11.15
N TYR A 35 20.85 7.43 11.16
CA TYR A 35 19.40 7.64 11.16
C TYR A 35 18.80 7.46 9.77
N LEU A 36 19.51 7.87 8.72
CA LEU A 36 19.04 7.77 7.35
C LEU A 36 19.04 6.31 6.89
N GLU A 37 20.08 5.52 7.21
CA GLU A 37 20.10 4.07 7.00
C GLU A 37 18.94 3.38 7.74
N ARG A 38 18.79 3.63 9.06
CA ARG A 38 17.68 3.07 9.84
C ARG A 38 16.29 3.45 9.30
N THR A 39 16.14 4.66 8.78
CA THR A 39 14.86 5.16 8.21
C THR A 39 14.57 4.53 6.85
N ILE A 40 15.60 4.27 6.03
CA ILE A 40 15.44 3.60 4.74
C ILE A 40 15.11 2.13 4.96
N ASP A 41 15.84 1.45 5.85
CA ASP A 41 15.61 0.04 6.18
C ASP A 41 14.20 -0.17 6.75
N SER A 42 13.74 0.72 7.64
CA SER A 42 12.39 0.63 8.20
C SER A 42 11.29 0.83 7.15
N ARG A 43 11.49 1.73 6.18
CA ARG A 43 10.54 1.94 5.07
C ARG A 43 10.56 0.76 4.10
N LEU A 44 11.72 0.24 3.74
CA LEU A 44 11.83 -0.91 2.86
C LEU A 44 11.15 -2.14 3.48
N ALA A 45 11.33 -2.35 4.78
CA ALA A 45 10.59 -3.38 5.51
C ALA A 45 9.07 -3.13 5.40
N ALA A 46 8.59 -1.92 5.74
CA ALA A 46 7.16 -1.58 5.63
C ALA A 46 6.60 -1.81 4.21
N TRP A 47 7.39 -1.53 3.17
CA TRP A 47 6.99 -1.77 1.78
C TRP A 47 6.87 -3.26 1.46
N GLN A 48 7.82 -4.07 1.91
CA GLN A 48 7.77 -5.52 1.75
C GLN A 48 6.56 -6.11 2.49
N GLU A 49 6.23 -5.57 3.66
CA GLU A 49 5.08 -6.00 4.46
C GLU A 49 3.72 -5.59 3.86
N ALA A 50 3.68 -4.59 2.99
CA ALA A 50 2.46 -4.22 2.27
C ALA A 50 2.15 -5.18 1.10
N LEU A 51 3.16 -5.82 0.51
CA LEU A 51 2.98 -6.69 -0.67
C LEU A 51 2.04 -7.88 -0.44
N PRO A 52 2.11 -8.62 0.70
CA PRO A 52 1.14 -9.67 1.00
C PRO A 52 -0.31 -9.18 1.00
N LEU A 53 -0.56 -7.95 1.47
CA LEU A 53 -1.92 -7.37 1.48
C LEU A 53 -2.39 -7.01 0.06
N ILE A 54 -1.51 -6.48 -0.79
CA ILE A 54 -1.82 -6.24 -2.20
C ILE A 54 -2.13 -7.57 -2.91
N GLN A 55 -1.47 -8.66 -2.51
CA GLN A 55 -1.75 -9.98 -3.05
C GLN A 55 -3.06 -10.59 -2.53
N ASP A 56 -3.47 -10.26 -1.30
CA ASP A 56 -4.78 -10.62 -0.77
C ASP A 56 -5.93 -9.86 -1.42
N TYR A 57 -5.70 -8.57 -1.69
CA TYR A 57 -6.73 -7.65 -2.14
C TYR A 57 -6.43 -6.96 -3.49
N PRO A 58 -5.97 -7.69 -4.54
CA PRO A 58 -5.43 -7.08 -5.74
C PRO A 58 -6.47 -6.28 -6.54
N LEU A 59 -7.77 -6.53 -6.36
CA LEU A 59 -8.81 -5.97 -7.22
C LEU A 59 -9.59 -4.84 -6.56
N THR A 60 -9.93 -4.98 -5.29
CA THR A 60 -10.78 -4.01 -4.58
C THR A 60 -10.04 -3.28 -3.47
N GLY A 61 -8.88 -3.79 -3.06
CA GLY A 61 -8.23 -3.41 -1.82
C GLY A 61 -8.98 -3.89 -0.58
N SER A 62 -8.38 -3.65 0.57
CA SER A 62 -8.93 -3.97 1.89
C SER A 62 -10.00 -2.97 2.36
N GLY A 63 -10.13 -1.83 1.67
CA GLY A 63 -11.01 -0.72 2.01
C GLY A 63 -10.28 0.48 2.62
N LEU A 64 -10.84 1.67 2.43
CA LEU A 64 -10.25 2.92 2.90
C LEU A 64 -10.05 2.94 4.42
N GLY A 65 -8.88 3.37 4.87
CA GLY A 65 -8.54 3.47 6.30
C GLY A 65 -8.39 2.13 7.04
N SER A 66 -8.41 1.00 6.33
CA SER A 66 -8.29 -0.33 6.95
C SER A 66 -6.85 -0.78 7.21
N THR A 67 -5.87 -0.12 6.57
CA THR A 67 -4.46 -0.55 6.47
C THR A 67 -3.86 -0.95 7.82
N ALA A 68 -4.08 -0.15 8.86
CA ALA A 68 -3.54 -0.40 10.19
C ALA A 68 -3.97 -1.77 10.75
N MET A 69 -5.27 -2.07 10.68
CA MET A 69 -5.82 -3.31 11.22
C MET A 69 -5.52 -4.53 10.36
N VAL A 70 -5.46 -4.39 9.02
CA VAL A 70 -5.11 -5.52 8.16
C VAL A 70 -3.62 -5.86 8.24
N LEU A 71 -2.73 -4.86 8.38
CA LEU A 71 -1.32 -5.09 8.68
C LEU A 71 -1.17 -5.82 10.02
N ALA A 72 -1.84 -5.34 11.07
CA ALA A 72 -1.79 -5.99 12.38
C ALA A 72 -2.27 -7.45 12.31
N SER A 73 -3.44 -7.69 11.73
CA SER A 73 -4.15 -8.98 11.80
C SER A 73 -3.56 -10.06 10.88
N TYR A 74 -3.07 -9.68 9.70
CA TYR A 74 -2.70 -10.64 8.64
C TYR A 74 -1.22 -10.64 8.29
N VAL A 75 -0.47 -9.62 8.71
CA VAL A 75 0.96 -9.49 8.41
C VAL A 75 1.80 -9.58 9.68
N TYR A 76 1.51 -8.74 10.68
CA TYR A 76 2.20 -8.73 11.97
C TYR A 76 1.71 -9.78 12.95
N LEU A 77 0.51 -10.33 12.73
CA LEU A 77 -0.16 -11.29 13.62
C LEU A 77 -0.25 -10.74 15.05
N LEU A 78 -0.62 -9.46 15.13
CA LEU A 78 -0.79 -8.68 16.35
C LEU A 78 -2.27 -8.30 16.51
N HIS A 79 -2.64 -8.09 17.77
CA HIS A 79 -3.98 -7.67 18.18
C HIS A 79 -4.16 -6.14 18.15
N VAL A 80 -3.06 -5.39 18.09
CA VAL A 80 -3.04 -3.92 17.97
C VAL A 80 -2.21 -3.46 16.77
N PRO A 81 -2.57 -2.32 16.15
CA PRO A 81 -1.75 -1.70 15.12
C PRO A 81 -0.33 -1.40 15.60
N TYR A 82 0.65 -1.89 14.83
CA TYR A 82 2.05 -1.49 14.94
C TYR A 82 2.41 -0.41 13.90
N LEU A 83 2.01 -0.65 12.65
CA LEU A 83 2.11 0.33 11.57
C LEU A 83 0.70 0.78 11.15
N TYR A 84 0.56 2.08 10.88
CA TYR A 84 -0.71 2.68 10.45
C TYR A 84 -0.82 2.85 8.94
N HIS A 85 0.31 2.84 8.23
CA HIS A 85 0.37 3.04 6.78
C HIS A 85 1.65 2.45 6.18
N ALA A 86 1.66 2.24 4.86
CA ALA A 86 2.74 1.56 4.14
C ALA A 86 3.95 2.45 3.82
N HIS A 87 4.03 3.68 4.35
CA HIS A 87 5.06 4.68 4.03
C HIS A 87 5.36 4.80 2.51
N SER A 88 4.35 4.66 1.68
CA SER A 88 4.40 4.88 0.24
C SER A 88 2.96 5.04 -0.24
N LEU A 89 2.64 6.17 -0.85
CA LEU A 89 1.32 6.45 -1.37
C LEU A 89 0.88 5.39 -2.38
N TYR A 90 1.79 4.91 -3.22
CA TYR A 90 1.50 3.89 -4.23
C TYR A 90 1.07 2.58 -3.60
N LEU A 91 1.81 2.12 -2.58
CA LEU A 91 1.48 0.90 -1.85
C LEU A 91 0.21 1.10 -1.02
N GLN A 92 0.03 2.27 -0.40
CA GLN A 92 -1.16 2.59 0.38
C GLN A 92 -2.43 2.55 -0.47
N VAL A 93 -2.41 3.17 -1.65
CA VAL A 93 -3.54 3.14 -2.59
C VAL A 93 -3.78 1.71 -3.08
N ALA A 94 -2.72 0.93 -3.36
CA ALA A 94 -2.86 -0.46 -3.77
C ALA A 94 -3.44 -1.36 -2.67
N VAL A 95 -3.06 -1.16 -1.40
CA VAL A 95 -3.62 -1.89 -0.27
C VAL A 95 -5.08 -1.56 -0.07
N GLU A 96 -5.45 -0.28 -0.05
CA GLU A 96 -6.81 0.14 0.31
C GLU A 96 -7.83 0.08 -0.83
N GLN A 97 -7.39 0.30 -2.07
CA GLN A 97 -8.25 0.39 -3.26
C GLN A 97 -7.90 -0.64 -4.35
N GLY A 98 -6.91 -1.50 -4.10
CA GLY A 98 -6.45 -2.51 -5.05
C GLY A 98 -5.62 -1.92 -6.19
N LEU A 99 -5.15 -2.80 -7.07
CA LEU A 99 -4.45 -2.40 -8.28
C LEU A 99 -5.29 -1.52 -9.21
N PRO A 100 -6.62 -1.71 -9.36
CA PRO A 100 -7.44 -0.79 -10.15
C PRO A 100 -7.42 0.64 -9.62
N GLY A 101 -7.50 0.83 -8.29
CA GLY A 101 -7.36 2.16 -7.67
C GLY A 101 -5.99 2.78 -7.94
N LEU A 102 -4.92 2.01 -7.79
CA LEU A 102 -3.55 2.47 -8.09
C LEU A 102 -3.40 2.87 -9.56
N ILE A 103 -3.84 2.03 -10.50
CA ILE A 103 -3.76 2.32 -11.93
C ILE A 103 -4.60 3.53 -12.29
N GLY A 104 -5.78 3.68 -11.69
CA GLY A 104 -6.64 4.87 -11.79
C GLY A 104 -5.92 6.14 -11.39
N TRP A 105 -5.33 6.14 -10.20
CA TRP A 105 -4.62 7.30 -9.67
C TRP A 105 -3.37 7.64 -10.50
N VAL A 106 -2.52 6.65 -10.82
CA VAL A 106 -1.34 6.86 -11.66
C VAL A 106 -1.72 7.33 -13.06
N GLY A 107 -2.74 6.71 -13.68
CA GLY A 107 -3.24 7.09 -14.99
C GLY A 107 -3.72 8.53 -15.03
N MET A 108 -4.51 8.95 -14.03
CA MET A 108 -4.94 10.33 -13.86
C MET A 108 -3.74 11.28 -13.68
N SER A 109 -2.78 10.95 -12.84
CA SER A 109 -1.59 11.78 -12.61
C SER A 109 -0.75 11.94 -13.88
N LEU A 110 -0.51 10.86 -14.63
CA LEU A 110 0.22 10.90 -15.90
C LEU A 110 -0.53 11.72 -16.97
N SER A 111 -1.84 11.58 -17.07
CA SER A 111 -2.67 12.41 -17.95
C SER A 111 -2.61 13.88 -17.58
N ALA A 112 -2.63 14.20 -16.28
CA ALA A 112 -2.49 15.57 -15.80
C ALA A 112 -1.12 16.16 -16.17
N LEU A 113 -0.03 15.39 -16.01
CA LEU A 113 1.31 15.80 -16.45
C LEU A 113 1.35 16.06 -17.96
N GLY A 114 0.78 15.15 -18.76
CA GLY A 114 0.70 15.30 -20.22
C GLY A 114 -0.07 16.56 -20.64
N LEU A 115 -1.17 16.88 -19.94
CA LEU A 115 -1.92 18.13 -20.15
C LEU A 115 -1.09 19.36 -19.75
N GLY A 116 -0.40 19.31 -18.62
CA GLY A 116 0.45 20.42 -18.19
C GLY A 116 1.54 20.75 -19.20
N VAL A 117 2.20 19.73 -19.78
CA VAL A 117 3.20 19.92 -20.84
C VAL A 117 2.58 20.57 -22.07
N LEU A 118 1.39 20.12 -22.50
CA LEU A 118 0.66 20.76 -23.60
C LEU A 118 0.37 22.24 -23.30
N TRP A 119 -0.05 22.58 -22.08
CA TRP A 119 -0.32 23.97 -21.69
C TRP A 119 0.92 24.84 -21.59
N LEU A 120 2.09 24.27 -21.29
CA LEU A 120 3.35 25.00 -21.37
C LEU A 120 3.70 25.42 -22.80
N HIS A 121 3.39 24.58 -23.78
CA HIS A 121 3.70 24.84 -25.19
C HIS A 121 2.64 25.70 -25.89
N GLU A 122 1.36 25.40 -25.67
CA GLU A 122 0.24 25.95 -26.44
C GLU A 122 -0.60 26.97 -25.65
N GLY A 123 -0.33 27.16 -24.35
CA GLY A 123 -1.14 28.02 -23.48
C GLY A 123 -0.83 29.51 -23.57
N THR A 124 -1.78 30.33 -23.12
CA THR A 124 -1.58 31.78 -22.89
C THR A 124 -0.50 32.01 -21.83
N GLN A 125 0.03 33.23 -21.70
CA GLN A 125 1.03 33.53 -20.67
C GLN A 125 0.56 33.15 -19.25
N GLN A 126 -0.68 33.46 -18.89
CA GLN A 126 -1.27 33.09 -17.61
C GLN A 126 -1.45 31.56 -17.48
N GLY A 127 -1.91 30.90 -18.55
CA GLY A 127 -2.05 29.44 -18.60
C GLY A 127 -0.71 28.72 -18.42
N ARG A 128 0.37 29.23 -19.03
CA ARG A 128 1.73 28.71 -18.85
C ARG A 128 2.23 28.84 -17.42
N LEU A 129 1.97 29.97 -16.76
CA LEU A 129 2.34 30.16 -15.35
C LEU A 129 1.56 29.22 -14.42
N CYS A 130 0.25 29.07 -14.63
CA CYS A 130 -0.55 28.07 -13.91
C CYS A 130 0.00 26.66 -14.13
N ALA A 131 0.21 26.27 -15.39
CA ALA A 131 0.69 24.95 -15.76
C ALA A 131 2.07 24.64 -15.17
N ALA A 132 3.00 25.61 -15.19
CA ALA A 132 4.31 25.45 -14.58
C ALA A 132 4.22 25.18 -13.07
N GLY A 133 3.43 25.96 -12.34
CA GLY A 133 3.23 25.77 -10.90
C GLY A 133 2.55 24.45 -10.56
N ALA A 134 1.48 24.11 -11.28
CA ALA A 134 0.73 22.88 -11.06
C ALA A 134 1.51 21.62 -11.48
N LEU A 135 2.33 21.68 -12.54
CA LEU A 135 3.27 20.61 -12.90
C LEU A 135 4.33 20.41 -11.82
N ALA A 136 4.96 21.49 -11.35
CA ALA A 136 5.96 21.40 -10.28
C ALA A 136 5.36 20.77 -9.01
N ALA A 137 4.16 21.19 -8.63
CA ALA A 137 3.44 20.61 -7.49
C ALA A 137 3.08 19.13 -7.72
N GLN A 138 2.59 18.76 -8.91
CA GLN A 138 2.25 17.37 -9.23
C GLN A 138 3.49 16.47 -9.21
N ILE A 139 4.62 16.92 -9.77
CA ILE A 139 5.89 16.17 -9.76
C ILE A 139 6.39 16.01 -8.32
N ALA A 140 6.40 17.08 -7.53
CA ALA A 140 6.80 17.04 -6.13
C ALA A 140 5.94 16.05 -5.33
N LEU A 141 4.62 16.03 -5.56
CA LEU A 141 3.69 15.09 -4.95
C LEU A 141 3.99 13.63 -5.33
N LEU A 142 4.29 13.36 -6.60
CA LEU A 142 4.60 12.00 -7.07
C LEU A 142 5.91 11.48 -6.48
N ILE A 143 6.91 12.36 -6.34
CA ILE A 143 8.20 12.03 -5.69
C ILE A 143 7.99 11.80 -4.19
N TYR A 144 7.29 12.72 -3.50
CA TYR A 144 6.98 12.56 -2.09
C TYR A 144 6.16 11.29 -1.82
N GLY A 145 5.17 11.01 -2.66
CA GLY A 145 4.33 9.81 -2.60
C GLY A 145 5.11 8.51 -2.74
N ALA A 146 6.30 8.52 -3.35
CA ALA A 146 7.14 7.33 -3.42
C ALA A 146 7.72 6.99 -2.05
N THR A 147 7.97 8.02 -1.23
CA THR A 147 8.55 7.90 0.10
C THR A 147 7.52 7.84 1.21
N ASP A 148 6.33 8.42 1.07
CA ASP A 148 5.37 8.53 2.17
C ASP A 148 3.90 8.59 1.70
N ALA A 149 2.97 8.38 2.63
CA ALA A 149 1.52 8.36 2.37
C ALA A 149 0.70 9.33 3.25
N GLU A 150 1.36 10.16 4.06
CA GLU A 150 0.70 10.98 5.10
C GLU A 150 -0.44 11.87 4.56
N LEU A 151 -0.26 12.47 3.38
CA LEU A 151 -1.29 13.28 2.72
C LEU A 151 -2.57 12.49 2.42
N TYR A 152 -2.46 11.19 2.19
CA TYR A 152 -3.58 10.32 1.85
C TYR A 152 -4.25 9.69 3.08
N VAL A 153 -3.51 9.50 4.18
CA VAL A 153 -4.07 8.92 5.41
C VAL A 153 -4.73 9.98 6.29
N GLY A 154 -4.35 11.26 6.14
CA GLY A 154 -4.88 12.37 6.92
C GLY A 154 -6.04 13.14 6.28
N ILE A 155 -6.44 14.23 6.94
CA ILE A 155 -7.46 15.18 6.43
C ILE A 155 -7.04 15.88 5.12
N PHE A 156 -5.77 15.74 4.72
CA PHE A 156 -5.17 16.42 3.58
C PHE A 156 -5.38 15.70 2.25
N VAL A 157 -6.15 14.61 2.19
CA VAL A 157 -6.45 13.85 0.95
C VAL A 157 -6.86 14.75 -0.23
N PRO A 158 -7.69 15.81 -0.07
CA PRO A 158 -8.03 16.68 -1.18
C PRO A 158 -6.83 17.36 -1.85
N PHE A 159 -5.76 17.64 -1.10
CA PHE A 159 -4.53 18.24 -1.64
C PHE A 159 -3.78 17.30 -2.58
N LEU A 160 -4.01 15.98 -2.50
CA LEU A 160 -3.48 15.01 -3.45
C LEU A 160 -3.99 15.25 -4.88
N PHE A 161 -5.22 15.74 -5.01
CA PHE A 161 -5.90 15.92 -6.28
C PHE A 161 -5.81 17.35 -6.81
N LEU A 162 -5.44 18.31 -5.96
CA LEU A 162 -5.44 19.73 -6.31
C LEU A 162 -4.51 20.07 -7.50
N PRO A 163 -3.24 19.61 -7.58
CA PRO A 163 -2.38 19.92 -8.72
C PRO A 163 -2.92 19.34 -10.03
N ALA A 164 -3.37 18.08 -10.01
CA ALA A 164 -4.00 17.45 -11.16
C ALA A 164 -5.26 18.22 -11.59
N ALA A 165 -6.13 18.58 -10.65
CA ALA A 165 -7.34 19.34 -10.92
C ALA A 165 -7.03 20.70 -11.58
N LEU A 166 -6.00 21.41 -11.11
CA LEU A 166 -5.54 22.65 -11.73
C LEU A 166 -5.06 22.42 -13.17
N LEU A 167 -4.35 21.32 -13.47
CA LEU A 167 -3.92 20.99 -14.83
C LEU A 167 -5.09 20.62 -15.77
N PHE A 168 -6.13 20.00 -15.22
CA PHE A 168 -7.38 19.74 -15.96
C PHE A 168 -8.23 21.01 -16.15
N ALA A 169 -8.22 21.92 -15.17
CA ALA A 169 -9.02 23.15 -15.14
C ALA A 169 -8.38 24.31 -15.90
N CYS A 170 -7.05 24.46 -15.88
CA CYS A 170 -6.28 25.47 -16.63
C CYS A 170 -6.28 25.24 -18.16
N ALA A 171 -7.25 24.47 -18.68
CA ALA A 171 -7.65 24.47 -20.07
C ALA A 171 -7.92 25.91 -20.55
N PRO A 172 -7.82 26.20 -21.87
CA PRO A 172 -7.91 27.54 -22.43
C PRO A 172 -9.36 28.01 -22.47
N HIS A 173 -10.04 28.03 -21.33
CA HIS A 173 -11.03 29.05 -21.12
C HIS A 173 -10.18 30.27 -20.77
N GLY A 174 -9.90 31.08 -21.80
CA GLY A 174 -9.64 32.48 -21.55
C GLY A 174 -10.67 32.90 -20.52
N ILE A 175 -10.19 33.43 -19.40
CA ILE A 175 -11.00 34.10 -18.40
C ILE A 175 -11.94 35.01 -19.20
N LEU A 176 -13.20 34.56 -19.34
CA LEU A 176 -14.32 35.05 -20.13
C LEU A 176 -13.98 35.98 -21.32
N PRO A 177 -14.37 35.66 -22.58
CA PRO A 177 -14.52 36.73 -23.55
C PRO A 177 -15.60 37.66 -22.99
N THR A 178 -15.19 38.83 -22.50
CA THR A 178 -16.10 39.96 -22.38
C THR A 178 -16.70 40.13 -23.76
N THR A 179 -18.00 39.91 -23.86
CA THR A 179 -18.80 40.15 -25.06
C THR A 179 -18.74 41.64 -25.37
N GLU A 180 -17.68 42.07 -26.04
CA GLU A 180 -17.66 43.25 -26.88
C GLU A 180 -17.17 42.80 -28.25
N GLU A 181 -18.12 42.30 -29.04
CA GLU A 181 -17.96 42.19 -30.48
C GLU A 181 -17.73 43.60 -31.04
N ALA A 182 -16.47 43.94 -31.35
CA ALA A 182 -16.18 45.01 -32.29
C ALA A 182 -16.24 44.41 -33.71
N PRO A 183 -17.20 44.83 -34.56
CA PRO A 183 -17.33 44.27 -35.89
C PRO A 183 -16.29 44.91 -36.81
N GLY A 184 -15.28 44.14 -37.22
CA GLY A 184 -14.42 44.50 -38.34
C GLY A 184 -12.95 44.13 -38.21
N SER A 185 -12.61 42.86 -38.36
CA SER A 185 -11.31 42.51 -38.96
C SER A 185 -11.39 41.12 -39.62
N LEU A 186 -11.40 41.12 -40.95
CA LEU A 186 -11.43 39.92 -41.81
C LEU A 186 -10.01 39.37 -42.09
N VAL A 187 -9.08 39.47 -41.14
CA VAL A 187 -7.70 38.99 -41.35
C VAL A 187 -7.24 38.26 -40.10
N GLY A 188 -7.11 36.92 -40.18
CA GLY A 188 -6.45 36.10 -39.14
C GLY A 188 -7.11 34.76 -38.74
N GLY A 189 -8.00 34.18 -39.57
CA GLY A 189 -8.84 33.05 -39.15
C GLY A 189 -8.27 31.61 -39.30
N THR A 190 -7.09 31.42 -39.91
CA THR A 190 -6.62 30.07 -40.26
C THR A 190 -5.61 29.49 -39.26
N GLU A 191 -4.73 30.29 -38.68
CA GLU A 191 -3.73 29.82 -37.69
C GLU A 191 -4.36 29.53 -36.32
N SER A 192 -5.28 30.39 -35.86
CA SER A 192 -5.98 30.21 -34.58
C SER A 192 -6.86 28.96 -34.57
N ALA A 193 -7.59 28.70 -35.67
CA ALA A 193 -8.43 27.51 -35.81
C ALA A 193 -7.63 26.20 -35.86
N GLY A 194 -6.42 26.23 -36.46
CA GLY A 194 -5.50 25.10 -36.50
C GLY A 194 -4.91 24.77 -35.12
N GLN A 195 -4.40 25.76 -34.40
CA GLN A 195 -3.89 25.60 -33.03
C GLN A 195 -4.99 25.13 -32.08
N GLN A 196 -6.20 25.68 -32.19
CA GLN A 196 -7.33 25.30 -31.35
C GLN A 196 -7.82 23.86 -31.62
N ARG A 197 -7.70 23.37 -32.87
CA ARG A 197 -7.99 21.96 -33.23
C ARG A 197 -6.93 20.97 -32.73
N VAL A 198 -5.65 21.33 -32.76
CA VAL A 198 -4.55 20.47 -32.26
C VAL A 198 -4.63 20.36 -30.72
N ALA A 199 -4.82 21.47 -30.02
CA ALA A 199 -4.98 21.50 -28.56
C ALA A 199 -6.16 20.66 -28.07
N THR A 200 -7.29 20.70 -28.79
CA THR A 200 -8.50 19.91 -28.45
C THR A 200 -8.33 18.41 -28.72
N HIS A 201 -7.60 18.01 -29.76
CA HIS A 201 -7.27 16.61 -30.02
C HIS A 201 -6.25 16.06 -29.00
N GLY A 202 -5.21 16.84 -28.68
CA GLY A 202 -4.23 16.49 -27.64
C GLY A 202 -4.88 16.31 -26.27
N ARG A 203 -5.80 17.22 -25.91
CA ARG A 203 -6.58 17.13 -24.67
C ARG A 203 -7.47 15.89 -24.61
N ARG A 204 -8.25 15.61 -25.66
CA ARG A 204 -9.09 14.41 -25.74
C ARG A 204 -8.25 13.14 -25.62
N ARG A 205 -7.10 13.08 -26.31
CA ARG A 205 -6.18 11.94 -26.23
C ARG A 205 -5.69 11.70 -24.81
N GLN A 206 -5.24 12.73 -24.10
CA GLN A 206 -4.73 12.60 -22.72
C GLN A 206 -5.84 12.17 -21.75
N GLN A 207 -7.05 12.72 -21.89
CA GLN A 207 -8.21 12.34 -21.08
C GLN A 207 -8.64 10.88 -21.34
N SER A 208 -8.69 10.47 -22.61
CA SER A 208 -8.99 9.08 -22.97
C SER A 208 -7.93 8.12 -22.45
N MET A 209 -6.64 8.48 -22.47
CA MET A 209 -5.56 7.62 -21.98
C MET A 209 -5.66 7.38 -20.47
N GLY A 210 -5.97 8.42 -19.69
CA GLY A 210 -6.16 8.31 -18.23
C GLY A 210 -7.37 7.46 -17.83
N ALA A 211 -8.40 7.40 -18.68
CA ALA A 211 -9.58 6.57 -18.46
C ALA A 211 -9.45 5.13 -19.01
N LEU A 212 -8.71 4.94 -20.10
CA LEU A 212 -8.56 3.63 -20.76
C LEU A 212 -7.53 2.73 -20.08
N LEU A 213 -6.44 3.29 -19.53
CA LEU A 213 -5.40 2.49 -18.85
C LEU A 213 -5.92 1.71 -17.62
N PRO A 214 -6.75 2.29 -16.73
CA PRO A 214 -7.34 1.54 -15.61
C PRO A 214 -8.27 0.42 -16.07
N LEU A 215 -9.08 0.68 -17.11
CA LEU A 215 -9.98 -0.32 -17.67
C LEU A 215 -9.21 -1.49 -18.31
N LEU A 216 -8.14 -1.19 -19.05
CA LEU A 216 -7.28 -2.22 -19.64
C LEU A 216 -6.53 -3.01 -18.56
N GLY A 217 -6.00 -2.32 -17.54
CA GLY A 217 -5.34 -2.96 -16.40
C GLY A 217 -6.26 -3.91 -15.65
N LEU A 218 -7.50 -3.47 -15.39
CA LEU A 218 -8.54 -4.31 -14.79
C LEU A 218 -8.87 -5.52 -15.66
N LEU A 219 -9.00 -5.32 -16.98
CA LEU A 219 -9.25 -6.41 -17.93
C LEU A 219 -8.13 -7.45 -17.90
N VAL A 220 -6.86 -7.02 -17.89
CA VAL A 220 -5.70 -7.93 -17.80
C VAL A 220 -5.70 -8.68 -16.47
N LEU A 221 -6.05 -7.99 -15.37
CA LEU A 221 -6.12 -8.63 -14.06
C LEU A 221 -7.22 -9.71 -14.02
N LEU A 222 -8.39 -9.47 -14.61
CA LEU A 222 -9.51 -10.41 -14.58
C LEU A 222 -9.43 -11.52 -15.63
N MET A 223 -8.93 -11.22 -16.84
CA MET A 223 -8.91 -12.17 -17.96
C MET A 223 -7.56 -12.86 -18.16
N GLY A 224 -6.52 -12.44 -17.45
CA GLY A 224 -5.22 -13.12 -17.46
C GLY A 224 -5.26 -14.50 -16.79
N PRO A 225 -4.19 -15.30 -16.93
CA PRO A 225 -4.07 -16.59 -16.25
C PRO A 225 -4.34 -16.46 -14.74
N GLY A 226 -5.12 -17.40 -14.19
CA GLY A 226 -5.53 -17.37 -12.78
C GLY A 226 -6.43 -16.20 -12.39
N GLY A 227 -7.03 -15.47 -13.33
CA GLY A 227 -7.90 -14.32 -13.04
C GLY A 227 -9.14 -14.69 -12.21
N GLU A 228 -9.79 -15.81 -12.53
CA GLU A 228 -10.91 -16.34 -11.74
C GLU A 228 -10.46 -16.71 -10.31
N SER A 229 -9.36 -17.46 -10.18
CA SER A 229 -8.76 -17.83 -8.88
C SER A 229 -8.42 -16.58 -8.05
N ARG A 230 -7.82 -15.55 -8.66
CA ARG A 230 -7.52 -14.26 -8.01
C ARG A 230 -8.77 -13.50 -7.59
N TRP A 231 -9.80 -13.49 -8.43
CA TRP A 231 -11.08 -12.88 -8.09
C TRP A 231 -11.72 -13.57 -6.88
N LEU A 232 -11.81 -14.90 -6.92
CA LEU A 232 -12.38 -15.68 -5.82
C LEU A 232 -11.59 -15.47 -4.52
N ALA A 233 -10.25 -15.57 -4.58
CA ALA A 233 -9.40 -15.34 -3.41
C ALA A 233 -9.51 -13.92 -2.85
N ASN A 234 -9.60 -12.90 -3.71
CA ASN A 234 -9.85 -11.51 -3.29
C ASN A 234 -11.18 -11.39 -2.55
N GLN A 235 -12.25 -11.97 -3.10
CA GLN A 235 -13.57 -11.94 -2.47
C GLN A 235 -13.61 -12.68 -1.13
N SER A 236 -12.99 -13.86 -1.05
CA SER A 236 -12.90 -14.64 0.20
C SER A 236 -12.07 -13.91 1.25
N ALA A 237 -10.91 -13.35 0.87
CA ALA A 237 -10.06 -12.59 1.79
C ALA A 237 -10.78 -11.38 2.38
N ILE A 238 -11.52 -10.62 1.57
CA ILE A 238 -12.29 -9.46 2.05
C ILE A 238 -13.46 -9.91 2.93
N GLY A 239 -14.16 -10.97 2.52
CA GLY A 239 -15.26 -11.53 3.28
C GLY A 239 -14.82 -11.94 4.69
N GLN A 240 -13.76 -12.74 4.77
CA GLN A 240 -13.12 -13.12 6.02
C GLN A 240 -12.70 -11.90 6.83
N THR A 241 -12.00 -10.95 6.21
CA THR A 241 -11.51 -9.75 6.90
C THR A 241 -12.61 -8.86 7.43
N ARG A 242 -13.69 -8.68 6.68
CA ARG A 242 -14.85 -7.93 7.17
C ARG A 242 -15.51 -8.64 8.35
N GLN A 243 -15.64 -9.97 8.31
CA GLN A 243 -16.24 -10.71 9.42
C GLN A 243 -15.36 -10.65 10.68
N GLU A 244 -14.06 -10.92 10.54
CA GLU A 244 -13.11 -10.87 11.66
C GLU A 244 -13.01 -9.46 12.26
N LEU A 245 -12.78 -8.42 11.45
CA LEU A 245 -12.61 -7.06 11.96
C LEU A 245 -13.89 -6.41 12.47
N ALA A 246 -15.07 -6.84 12.01
CA ALA A 246 -16.35 -6.34 12.53
C ALA A 246 -16.69 -6.90 13.91
N ARG A 247 -16.12 -8.05 14.28
CA ARG A 247 -16.36 -8.74 15.56
C ARG A 247 -15.22 -8.60 16.54
N TYR A 248 -14.04 -8.25 16.05
CA TYR A 248 -12.88 -8.03 16.89
C TYR A 248 -13.09 -6.85 17.84
N GLU A 249 -12.90 -7.11 19.14
CA GLU A 249 -13.07 -6.17 20.23
C GLU A 249 -12.05 -6.54 21.30
N TRP A 250 -11.22 -5.59 21.69
CA TRP A 250 -10.27 -5.75 22.78
C TRP A 250 -10.90 -5.25 24.09
N PRO A 251 -10.73 -5.94 25.24
CA PRO A 251 -9.88 -7.13 25.46
C PRO A 251 -10.60 -8.47 25.28
N LEU A 252 -11.85 -8.50 24.77
CA LEU A 252 -12.65 -9.72 24.64
C LEU A 252 -11.94 -10.78 23.78
N TRP A 253 -11.39 -10.35 22.65
CA TRP A 253 -10.59 -11.18 21.74
C TRP A 253 -9.12 -10.77 21.85
N PRO A 254 -8.27 -11.55 22.57
CA PRO A 254 -6.86 -11.18 22.76
C PRO A 254 -6.02 -11.29 21.50
N LEU A 255 -6.46 -12.12 20.55
CA LEU A 255 -5.85 -12.40 19.25
C LEU A 255 -6.94 -12.80 18.25
N GLN A 256 -6.67 -12.64 16.96
CA GLN A 256 -7.56 -13.09 15.89
C GLN A 256 -7.77 -14.61 15.91
N ASP A 257 -6.78 -15.37 16.39
CA ASP A 257 -6.90 -16.83 16.59
C ASP A 257 -8.01 -17.18 17.59
N ALA A 258 -8.16 -16.42 18.67
CA ALA A 258 -9.24 -16.61 19.64
C ALA A 258 -10.61 -16.38 19.01
N LEU A 259 -10.70 -15.35 18.16
CA LEU A 259 -11.91 -15.03 17.42
C LEU A 259 -12.25 -16.13 16.39
N ARG A 260 -11.26 -16.75 15.75
CA ARG A 260 -11.48 -17.88 14.81
C ARG A 260 -11.87 -19.18 15.50
N ARG A 261 -11.50 -19.36 16.77
CA ARG A 261 -11.94 -20.51 17.60
C ARG A 261 -13.35 -20.32 18.17
N SER A 262 -13.94 -19.13 18.07
CA SER A 262 -15.27 -18.86 18.62
C SER A 262 -16.38 -19.05 17.59
N ASP A 263 -17.62 -19.05 18.08
CA ASP A 263 -18.82 -19.17 17.22
C ASP A 263 -19.17 -17.87 16.49
N GLU A 264 -18.39 -16.78 16.68
CA GLU A 264 -18.64 -15.48 16.02
C GLU A 264 -18.18 -15.48 14.54
N ILE A 265 -17.26 -16.37 14.18
CA ILE A 265 -16.69 -16.48 12.84
C ILE A 265 -17.06 -17.82 12.23
N ASP A 266 -17.68 -17.78 11.05
CA ASP A 266 -18.00 -18.96 10.26
C ASP A 266 -16.73 -19.47 9.55
N THR A 267 -15.84 -20.11 10.31
CA THR A 267 -14.56 -20.60 9.78
C THR A 267 -14.75 -21.73 8.77
N GLU A 268 -15.77 -22.58 8.96
CA GLU A 268 -16.10 -23.66 8.02
C GLU A 268 -16.42 -23.11 6.62
N HIS A 269 -17.20 -22.02 6.55
CA HIS A 269 -17.49 -21.35 5.30
C HIS A 269 -16.22 -20.87 4.58
N TRP A 270 -15.30 -20.22 5.30
CA TRP A 270 -14.06 -19.71 4.69
C TRP A 270 -13.11 -20.83 4.29
N VAL A 271 -13.00 -21.88 5.12
CA VAL A 271 -12.23 -23.09 4.79
C VAL A 271 -12.73 -23.69 3.47
N ALA A 272 -14.04 -23.90 3.34
CA ALA A 272 -14.63 -24.45 2.12
C ALA A 272 -14.36 -23.57 0.88
N GLN A 273 -14.40 -22.23 1.03
CA GLN A 273 -14.07 -21.33 -0.07
C GLN A 273 -12.60 -21.44 -0.50
N TYR A 274 -11.66 -21.41 0.44
CA TYR A 274 -10.24 -21.49 0.13
C TYR A 274 -9.85 -22.85 -0.44
N GLU A 275 -10.41 -23.95 0.08
CA GLU A 275 -10.22 -25.29 -0.48
C GLU A 275 -10.73 -25.37 -1.93
N ALA A 276 -11.91 -24.80 -2.20
CA ALA A 276 -12.47 -24.76 -3.56
C ALA A 276 -11.63 -23.91 -4.53
N ILE A 277 -10.93 -22.88 -4.03
CA ILE A 277 -9.95 -22.12 -4.82
C ILE A 277 -8.73 -22.99 -5.11
N LEU A 278 -8.17 -23.66 -4.10
CA LEU A 278 -6.97 -24.50 -4.23
C LEU A 278 -7.19 -25.74 -5.11
N GLN A 279 -8.41 -26.26 -5.17
CA GLN A 279 -8.77 -27.32 -6.13
C GLN A 279 -8.65 -26.87 -7.59
N ARG A 280 -8.91 -25.58 -7.88
CA ARG A 280 -8.79 -25.00 -9.22
C ARG A 280 -7.39 -24.46 -9.49
N ASP A 281 -6.76 -23.89 -8.47
CA ASP A 281 -5.45 -23.28 -8.53
C ASP A 281 -4.65 -23.59 -7.26
N PRO A 282 -3.89 -24.69 -7.24
CA PRO A 282 -3.06 -25.09 -6.11
C PRO A 282 -1.93 -24.11 -5.78
N THR A 283 -1.69 -23.11 -6.65
CA THR A 283 -0.62 -22.12 -6.49
C THR A 283 -1.11 -20.79 -5.94
N ASN A 284 -2.39 -20.69 -5.56
CA ASN A 284 -2.93 -19.47 -4.98
C ASN A 284 -2.39 -19.24 -3.56
N VAL A 285 -1.38 -18.37 -3.45
CA VAL A 285 -0.69 -18.06 -2.19
C VAL A 285 -1.63 -17.47 -1.14
N THR A 286 -2.58 -16.63 -1.55
CA THR A 286 -3.58 -16.03 -0.64
C THR A 286 -4.41 -17.12 0.01
N ALA A 287 -4.96 -18.05 -0.78
CA ALA A 287 -5.74 -19.16 -0.26
C ALA A 287 -4.90 -20.09 0.62
N LEU A 288 -3.68 -20.45 0.20
CA LEU A 288 -2.77 -21.29 1.00
C LEU A 288 -2.46 -20.65 2.38
N ARG A 289 -2.11 -19.36 2.39
CA ARG A 289 -1.74 -18.66 3.62
C ARG A 289 -2.93 -18.42 4.54
N ARG A 290 -4.09 -18.02 4.00
CA ARG A 290 -5.31 -17.78 4.78
C ARG A 290 -5.86 -19.08 5.36
N LEU A 291 -5.86 -20.16 4.59
CA LEU A 291 -6.28 -21.47 5.06
C LEU A 291 -5.31 -22.00 6.12
N GLY A 292 -4.00 -21.85 5.92
CA GLY A 292 -3.00 -22.20 6.93
C GLY A 292 -3.19 -21.42 8.23
N GLN A 293 -3.43 -20.12 8.15
CA GLN A 293 -3.71 -19.30 9.34
C GLN A 293 -4.97 -19.77 10.11
N ILE A 294 -6.01 -20.24 9.41
CA ILE A 294 -7.19 -20.84 10.04
C ILE A 294 -6.83 -22.20 10.68
N ALA A 295 -6.13 -23.07 9.95
CA ALA A 295 -5.70 -24.39 10.44
C ALA A 295 -4.80 -24.28 11.69
N LEU A 296 -3.86 -23.32 11.70
CA LEU A 296 -3.04 -23.00 12.88
C LEU A 296 -3.90 -22.64 14.08
N SER A 297 -4.90 -21.77 13.85
CA SER A 297 -5.80 -21.33 14.90
C SER A 297 -6.64 -22.50 15.43
N GLN A 298 -6.91 -23.54 14.64
CA GLN A 298 -7.68 -24.72 15.07
C GLN A 298 -6.81 -25.83 15.69
N GLY A 299 -5.48 -25.69 15.67
CA GLY A 299 -4.56 -26.71 16.19
C GLY A 299 -4.26 -27.86 15.22
N ASP A 300 -4.68 -27.77 13.95
CA ASP A 300 -4.37 -28.77 12.92
C ASP A 300 -2.99 -28.52 12.29
N TYR A 301 -1.94 -28.71 13.10
CA TYR A 301 -0.56 -28.39 12.70
C TYR A 301 -0.06 -29.22 11.51
N ALA A 302 -0.57 -30.44 11.34
CA ALA A 302 -0.14 -31.32 10.25
C ALA A 302 -0.71 -30.89 8.89
N HIS A 303 -1.97 -30.43 8.87
CA HIS A 303 -2.54 -29.82 7.68
C HIS A 303 -1.90 -28.47 7.39
N ASP A 304 -1.72 -27.66 8.43
CA ASP A 304 -1.13 -26.33 8.31
C ASP A 304 0.30 -26.35 7.75
N ASP A 305 1.15 -27.30 8.20
CA ASP A 305 2.50 -27.48 7.68
C ASP A 305 2.53 -27.66 6.16
N ARG A 306 1.58 -28.43 5.61
CA ARG A 306 1.49 -28.66 4.16
C ARG A 306 1.12 -27.38 3.41
N LEU A 307 0.14 -26.64 3.94
CA LEU A 307 -0.38 -25.41 3.33
C LEU A 307 0.67 -24.30 3.35
N LEU A 308 1.25 -24.02 4.51
CA LEU A 308 2.22 -22.95 4.68
C LEU A 308 3.57 -23.30 4.06
N SER A 309 3.98 -24.58 4.01
CA SER A 309 5.15 -24.99 3.22
C SER A 309 4.93 -24.74 1.73
N ALA A 310 3.72 -24.97 1.21
CA ALA A 310 3.39 -24.64 -0.17
C ALA A 310 3.39 -23.13 -0.42
N ALA A 311 2.79 -22.34 0.49
CA ALA A 311 2.81 -20.88 0.41
C ALA A 311 4.25 -20.35 0.44
N TYR A 312 5.11 -20.89 1.32
CA TYR A 312 6.51 -20.48 1.45
C TYR A 312 7.32 -20.78 0.19
N ARG A 313 7.11 -21.93 -0.47
CA ARG A 313 7.77 -22.23 -1.76
C ARG A 313 7.41 -21.23 -2.86
N LEU A 314 6.19 -20.73 -2.85
CA LEU A 314 5.68 -19.80 -3.86
C LEU A 314 6.03 -18.34 -3.55
N ALA A 315 6.12 -17.98 -2.27
CA ALA A 315 6.38 -16.62 -1.81
C ALA A 315 7.29 -16.59 -0.56
N PRO A 316 8.57 -16.98 -0.69
CA PRO A 316 9.46 -17.19 0.46
C PRO A 316 9.82 -15.90 1.21
N GLN A 317 9.59 -14.75 0.60
CA GLN A 317 9.87 -13.44 1.19
C GLN A 317 8.72 -12.93 2.09
N GLN A 318 7.54 -13.56 2.06
CA GLN A 318 6.41 -13.09 2.86
C GLN A 318 6.63 -13.38 4.34
N ARG A 319 6.78 -12.31 5.14
CA ARG A 319 6.97 -12.39 6.59
C ARG A 319 5.87 -13.18 7.28
N ALA A 320 4.60 -12.93 6.99
CA ALA A 320 3.48 -13.64 7.63
C ALA A 320 3.58 -15.16 7.43
N THR A 321 3.85 -15.61 6.19
CA THR A 321 4.01 -17.03 5.86
C THR A 321 5.20 -17.65 6.58
N ARG A 322 6.34 -16.94 6.64
CA ARG A 322 7.52 -17.38 7.37
C ARG A 322 7.26 -17.48 8.88
N GLN A 323 6.54 -16.50 9.43
CA GLN A 323 6.18 -16.48 10.83
C GLN A 323 5.28 -17.67 11.16
N LEU A 324 4.13 -17.79 10.48
CA LEU A 324 3.17 -18.89 10.68
C LEU A 324 3.84 -20.27 10.49
N LEU A 325 4.61 -20.47 9.41
CA LEU A 325 5.27 -21.76 9.17
C LEU A 325 6.29 -22.06 10.27
N GLY A 326 7.05 -21.07 10.73
CA GLY A 326 7.98 -21.24 11.84
C GLY A 326 7.28 -21.64 13.14
N GLU A 327 6.10 -21.09 13.42
CA GLU A 327 5.28 -21.48 14.57
C GLU A 327 4.83 -22.94 14.47
N VAL A 328 4.35 -23.36 13.30
CA VAL A 328 3.99 -24.76 13.03
C VAL A 328 5.17 -25.69 13.23
N LYS A 329 6.33 -25.37 12.65
CA LYS A 329 7.54 -26.19 12.80
C LYS A 329 7.95 -26.30 14.26
N ALA A 330 7.85 -25.22 15.03
CA ALA A 330 8.14 -25.23 16.46
C ALA A 330 7.17 -26.13 17.23
N LEU A 331 5.85 -26.02 16.99
CA LEU A 331 4.82 -26.84 17.63
C LEU A 331 4.92 -28.33 17.28
N LEU A 332 5.39 -28.64 16.07
CA LEU A 332 5.69 -30.01 15.63
C LEU A 332 7.04 -30.54 16.16
N GLY A 333 7.76 -29.78 16.99
CA GLY A 333 9.02 -30.22 17.61
C GLY A 333 10.26 -30.07 16.71
N ASN A 334 10.22 -29.21 15.69
CA ASN A 334 11.33 -28.93 14.77
C ASN A 334 11.92 -27.51 15.00
N PRO A 335 12.57 -27.24 16.14
CA PRO A 335 12.98 -25.89 16.54
C PRO A 335 14.06 -25.27 15.64
N THR A 336 14.91 -26.09 15.01
CA THR A 336 15.98 -25.60 14.12
C THR A 336 15.40 -25.06 12.80
N GLU A 337 14.43 -25.76 12.21
CA GLU A 337 13.75 -25.31 10.99
C GLU A 337 12.90 -24.06 11.29
N ALA A 338 12.21 -24.04 12.43
CA ALA A 338 11.49 -22.87 12.92
C ALA A 338 12.41 -21.64 13.05
N ALA A 339 13.59 -21.80 13.66
CA ALA A 339 14.55 -20.71 13.84
C ALA A 339 15.08 -20.16 12.51
N ALA A 340 15.31 -21.03 11.52
CA ALA A 340 15.71 -20.61 10.18
C ALA A 340 14.61 -19.78 9.49
N LEU A 341 13.34 -20.19 9.62
CA LEU A 341 12.21 -19.44 9.05
C LEU A 341 12.05 -18.05 9.68
N TRP A 342 12.26 -17.95 10.99
CA TRP A 342 12.19 -16.72 11.77
C TRP A 342 13.45 -15.84 11.69
N GLN A 343 14.48 -16.27 10.95
CA GLN A 343 15.71 -15.50 10.79
C GLN A 343 15.43 -14.14 10.14
N ASN A 344 15.93 -13.05 10.73
CA ASN A 344 15.72 -11.68 10.24
C ASN A 344 14.26 -11.19 10.25
N LEU A 345 13.33 -11.90 10.90
CA LEU A 345 12.00 -11.36 11.16
C LEU A 345 12.07 -10.36 12.33
N ASP A 346 11.57 -9.15 12.11
CA ASP A 346 11.31 -8.22 13.21
C ASP A 346 10.12 -8.73 14.03
N LEU A 347 10.44 -9.13 15.25
CA LEU A 347 9.53 -9.64 16.27
C LEU A 347 9.67 -8.84 17.58
N SER A 348 10.09 -7.57 17.47
CA SER A 348 10.33 -6.66 18.60
C SER A 348 9.05 -6.16 19.28
N GLN A 349 7.87 -6.41 18.71
CA GLN A 349 6.58 -5.93 19.20
C GLN A 349 5.90 -6.94 20.14
N GLY A 350 6.68 -7.85 20.74
CA GLY A 350 6.17 -8.85 21.68
C GLY A 350 5.39 -9.98 21.02
N GLN A 351 5.50 -10.18 19.69
CA GLN A 351 4.86 -11.29 19.00
C GLN A 351 5.17 -12.66 19.65
N PRO A 352 6.44 -13.00 19.97
CA PRO A 352 6.75 -14.32 20.52
C PRO A 352 6.09 -14.58 21.88
N ASP A 353 6.09 -13.57 22.75
CA ASP A 353 5.50 -13.67 24.09
C ASP A 353 3.97 -13.77 24.00
N LEU A 354 3.35 -13.00 23.11
CA LEU A 354 1.92 -13.06 22.83
C LEU A 354 1.50 -14.44 22.30
N ARG A 355 2.29 -15.03 21.41
CA ARG A 355 2.03 -16.38 20.87
C ARG A 355 2.24 -17.48 21.92
N LEU A 356 3.31 -17.40 22.72
CA LEU A 356 3.52 -18.35 23.82
C LEU A 356 2.38 -18.30 24.82
N TRP A 357 2.00 -17.09 25.27
CA TRP A 357 0.87 -16.88 26.17
C TRP A 357 -0.42 -17.48 25.59
N TRP A 358 -0.67 -17.30 24.29
CA TRP A 358 -1.85 -17.85 23.62
C TRP A 358 -1.89 -19.38 23.69
N TYR A 359 -0.80 -20.07 23.32
CA TYR A 359 -0.78 -21.54 23.37
C TYR A 359 -0.94 -22.07 24.79
N GLU A 360 -0.32 -21.40 25.78
CA GLU A 360 -0.48 -21.77 27.20
C GLU A 360 -1.94 -21.64 27.67
N HIS A 361 -2.64 -20.59 27.24
CA HIS A 361 -4.02 -20.32 27.65
C HIS A 361 -5.04 -21.14 26.87
N ALA A 362 -4.82 -21.36 25.58
CA ALA A 362 -5.79 -21.97 24.68
C ALA A 362 -5.65 -23.51 24.64
N ASP A 363 -4.41 -24.02 24.67
CA ASP A 363 -4.10 -25.45 24.49
C ASP A 363 -3.46 -26.08 25.75
N GLY A 364 -3.04 -25.25 26.70
CA GLY A 364 -2.41 -25.67 27.96
C GLY A 364 -0.89 -25.72 27.90
N ALA A 365 -0.24 -25.62 29.06
CA ALA A 365 1.23 -25.53 29.17
C ALA A 365 1.98 -26.70 28.50
N ALA A 366 1.44 -27.91 28.54
CA ALA A 366 2.07 -29.08 27.91
C ALA A 366 2.09 -28.98 26.38
N ALA A 367 1.02 -28.44 25.77
CA ALA A 367 0.92 -28.24 24.33
C ALA A 367 1.79 -27.06 23.85
N ALA A 368 1.97 -26.05 24.71
CA ALA A 368 2.84 -24.90 24.44
C ALA A 368 4.34 -25.20 24.58
N GLN A 369 4.71 -26.29 25.27
CA GLN A 369 6.09 -26.63 25.60
C GLN A 369 7.04 -26.67 24.38
N PRO A 370 6.69 -27.28 23.23
CA PRO A 370 7.55 -27.28 22.05
C PRO A 370 7.85 -25.87 21.54
N PHE A 371 6.86 -24.96 21.60
CA PHE A 371 7.05 -23.57 21.22
C PHE A 371 7.95 -22.81 22.22
N ALA A 372 7.77 -23.05 23.52
CA ALA A 372 8.64 -22.48 24.55
C ALA A 372 10.11 -22.92 24.39
N ASP A 373 10.34 -24.19 24.07
CA ASP A 373 11.68 -24.74 23.83
C ASP A 373 12.30 -24.17 22.56
N PHE A 374 11.49 -23.97 21.51
CA PHE A 374 11.91 -23.23 20.32
C PHE A 374 12.36 -21.80 20.65
N LEU A 375 11.61 -21.05 21.47
CA LEU A 375 11.99 -19.68 21.83
C LEU A 375 13.34 -19.64 22.58
N LYS A 376 13.58 -20.60 23.49
CA LYS A 376 14.88 -20.76 24.16
C LYS A 376 15.99 -21.11 23.16
N HIS A 377 15.73 -22.01 22.22
CA HIS A 377 16.69 -22.37 21.17
C HIS A 377 17.04 -21.17 20.29
N ARG A 378 16.06 -20.36 19.90
CA ARG A 378 16.31 -19.13 19.13
C ARG A 378 17.16 -18.13 19.90
N GLN A 379 16.91 -17.96 21.20
CA GLN A 379 17.70 -17.08 22.05
C GLN A 379 19.17 -17.52 22.16
N SER A 380 19.48 -18.81 22.07
CA SER A 380 20.87 -19.30 22.12
C SER A 380 21.64 -19.16 20.81
N LEU A 381 20.97 -18.82 19.71
CA LEU A 381 21.59 -18.54 18.41
C LEU A 381 22.04 -17.08 18.24
N HIS A 382 21.62 -16.19 19.16
CA HIS A 382 21.99 -14.78 19.22
C HIS A 382 22.96 -14.54 20.37
#